data_AF-A0A352JUM5-F1
#
_entry.id   AF-A0A352JUM5-F1
#
_cell.length_a   1.000
_cell.length_b   1.000
_cell.length_c   1.000
_cell.angle_alpha   90.00
_cell.angle_beta   90.00
_cell.angle_gamma   90.00
#
_symmetry.space_group_name_H-M   'P 1'
#
loop_
_entity.id
_entity.type
_entity.pdbx_description
1 polymer ?
#
loop_
_entity_poly.entity_id
_entity_poly.type
_entity_poly.pdbx_seq_one_letter_code
_entity_poly.pdbx_strand_id
1 'polypeptide(L)' 'MRFHDVIVVGGGRAGMRAAIEAAAGGIDVALLSKVHPLRSHSGAAQGGINA' A
#
# COMPACT_ATOMS: atom_id res chain seq x y z
N MET A 1 -22.61 -3.23 -1.97
CA MET A 1 -21.60 -2.24 -1.55
C MET A 1 -20.52 -2.99 -0.80
N ARG A 2 -19.23 -2.76 -1.08
CA ARG A 2 -18.14 -3.36 -0.27
C ARG A 2 -17.80 -2.38 0.83
N PHE A 3 -17.71 -2.88 2.06
CA PHE A 3 -17.29 -2.13 3.23
C PHE A 3 -15.99 -2.76 3.72
N HIS A 4 -15.08 -1.90 4.16
CA HIS A 4 -13.82 -2.26 4.79
C HIS A 4 -13.61 -1.28 5.93
N ASP A 5 -12.98 -1.72 7.01
CA ASP A 5 -12.65 -0.85 8.15
C ASP A 5 -11.65 0.23 7.73
N VAL A 6 -10.71 -0.13 6.83
CA VAL A 6 -9.69 0.77 6.29
C VAL A 6 -9.60 0.64 4.77
N ILE A 7 -9.52 1.78 4.10
CA ILE A 7 -9.23 1.86 2.66
C ILE A 7 -7.92 2.62 2.47
N VAL A 8 -6.93 1.96 1.87
CA VAL A 8 -5.66 2.57 1.46
C VAL A 8 -5.70 2.90 -0.03
N VAL A 9 -5.52 4.17 -0.38
CA VAL A 9 -5.51 4.63 -1.78
C VAL A 9 -4.07 4.90 -2.22
N GLY A 10 -3.52 3.99 -3.03
CA GLY A 10 -2.20 4.06 -3.65
C GLY A 10 -1.34 2.83 -3.35
N GLY A 11 -1.04 2.02 -4.37
CA GLY A 11 -0.18 0.83 -4.28
C GLY A 11 1.33 1.12 -4.30
N GLY A 12 1.78 2.24 -3.73
CA GLY A 12 3.20 2.56 -3.55
C GLY A 12 3.78 1.90 -2.29
N ARG A 13 5.08 2.09 -2.01
CA ARG A 13 5.74 1.51 -0.81
C ARG A 13 5.03 1.88 0.50
N ALA A 14 4.63 3.15 0.65
CA ALA A 14 3.92 3.62 1.83
C ALA A 14 2.54 2.97 2.00
N GLY A 15 1.73 2.95 0.94
CA GLY A 15 0.39 2.35 0.98
C GLY A 15 0.42 0.84 1.21
N MET A 16 1.34 0.13 0.54
CA MET A 16 1.53 -1.31 0.80
C MET A 16 1.96 -1.57 2.24
N ARG A 17 2.91 -0.79 2.79
CA ARG A 17 3.34 -0.95 4.19
C ARG A 17 2.18 -0.69 5.16
N ALA A 18 1.42 0.38 4.96
CA ALA A 18 0.24 0.68 5.78
C ALA A 18 -0.81 -0.43 5.72
N ALA A 19 -1.10 -0.95 4.52
CA ALA A 19 -2.08 -2.02 4.34
C ALA A 19 -1.64 -3.35 4.99
N ILE A 20 -0.35 -3.69 4.90
CA ILE A 20 0.22 -4.88 5.54
C ILE A 20 0.11 -4.79 7.06
N GLU A 21 0.50 -3.65 7.66
CA GLU A 21 0.44 -3.48 9.12
C GLU A 21 -1.00 -3.48 9.64
N ALA A 22 -1.92 -2.83 8.93
CA ALA A 22 -3.34 -2.87 9.29
C ALA A 22 -3.91 -4.30 9.20
N ALA A 23 -3.60 -5.04 8.13
CA ALA A 23 -4.01 -6.43 7.99
C ALA A 23 -3.37 -7.35 9.04
N ALA A 24 -2.10 -7.11 9.41
CA ALA A 24 -1.42 -7.84 10.48
C ALA A 24 -2.07 -7.59 11.87
N GLY A 25 -2.67 -6.42 12.06
CA GLY A 25 -3.52 -6.11 13.22
C GLY A 25 -4.91 -6.75 13.19
N GLY A 26 -5.24 -7.54 12.17
CA GLY A 26 -6.56 -8.19 12.03
C GLY A 26 -7.66 -7.28 11.46
N ILE A 27 -7.30 -6.12 10.90
CA ILE A 27 -8.25 -5.15 10.34
C ILE A 27 -8.63 -5.57 8.91
N ASP A 28 -9.91 -5.44 8.54
CA ASP A 28 -10.33 -5.60 7.14
C ASP A 28 -9.89 -4.38 6.30
N VAL A 29 -8.98 -4.61 5.37
CA VAL A 29 -8.30 -3.57 4.60
C VAL A 29 -8.51 -3.78 3.10
N ALA A 30 -8.97 -2.74 2.42
CA ALA A 30 -8.87 -2.64 0.96
C ALA A 30 -7.69 -1.78 0.52
N LEU A 31 -6.88 -2.29 -0.41
CA LEU A 31 -5.85 -1.53 -1.12
C LEU A 31 -6.35 -1.21 -2.54
N LEU A 32 -6.56 0.07 -2.82
CA LEU A 32 -6.91 0.55 -4.15
C LEU A 32 -5.69 1.16 -4.84
N SER A 33 -5.41 0.76 -6.08
CA SER A 33 -4.31 1.32 -6.86
C SER A 33 -4.71 1.48 -8.32
N LYS A 34 -4.31 2.60 -8.93
CA LYS A 34 -4.54 2.87 -10.36
C LYS A 34 -3.81 1.90 -11.29
N VAL A 35 -2.66 1.40 -10.83
CA VAL A 35 -1.81 0.45 -11.56
C VAL A 35 -1.44 -0.70 -10.63
N HIS A 36 -0.95 -1.80 -11.21
CA HIS A 36 -0.36 -2.88 -10.42
C HIS A 36 0.70 -2.33 -9.45
N PRO A 37 0.72 -2.71 -8.15
CA PRO A 37 1.60 -2.10 -7.15
C PRO A 37 3.10 -2.09 -7.51
N LEU A 38 3.57 -3.13 -8.21
CA LEU A 38 4.94 -3.21 -8.74
C LEU A 38 5.27 -2.16 -9.83
N ARG A 39 4.27 -1.44 -10.35
CA ARG A 39 4.44 -0.33 -11.31
C ARG A 39 4.24 1.05 -10.66
N SER A 40 4.20 1.12 -9.33
CA SER A 40 4.22 2.41 -8.62
C SER A 40 5.55 3.14 -8.85
N HIS A 41 5.52 4.48 -8.77
CA HIS A 41 6.74 5.27 -8.99
C HIS A 41 7.83 5.01 -7.93
N SER A 42 7.45 4.47 -6.76
CA SER A 42 8.41 3.98 -5.77
C SER A 42 9.34 2.89 -6.31
N GLY A 43 8.95 2.17 -7.36
CA GLY A 43 9.81 1.19 -8.05
C GLY A 43 10.93 1.82 -8.89
N ALA A 44 10.84 3.10 -9.22
CA ALA A 44 11.85 3.82 -9.99
C ALA A 44 12.96 4.43 -9.12
N ALA A 45 12.89 4.28 -7.79
CA ALA A 45 13.92 4.79 -6.89
C ALA A 45 15.25 4.04 -7.09
N GLN A 46 16.33 4.79 -7.40
CA GLN A 46 17.65 4.25 -7.73
C GLN A 46 18.72 4.43 -6.63
N GLY A 47 18.58 5.46 -5.78
CA GLY A 47 19.61 5.79 -4.79
C GLY A 47 19.66 4.77 -3.64
N GLY A 48 18.66 4.82 -2.76
CA GLY A 48 18.62 4.00 -1.55
C GLY A 48 17.71 4.62 -0.49
N ILE A 49 17.74 4.07 0.71
CA ILE A 49 17.12 4.64 1.91
C ILE A 49 18.22 4.89 2.94
N ASN A 50 18.24 6.07 3.55
CA ASN A 50 19.16 6.37 4.65
C ASN A 50 18.66 5.74 5.94
N ALA A 51 19.58 5.36 6.82
CA ALA A 51 19.32 4.82 8.16
C ALA A 51 19.35 5.91 9.22
#